data_AF-A0A6G6K3Q0-F1
#
_entry.id   AF-A0A6G6K3Q0-F1
#
_cell.length_a   1.000
_cell.length_b   1.000
_cell.length_c   1.000
_cell.angle_alpha   90.00
_cell.angle_beta   90.00
_cell.angle_gamma   90.00
#
_symmetry.space_group_name_H-M   'P 1'
#
loop_
_entity.id
_entity.type
_entity.pdbx_description
1 polymer ?
#
loop_
_entity_poly.entity_id
_entity_poly.type
_entity_poly.pdbx_seq_one_letter_code
_entity_poly.pdbx_strand_id
1 'polypeptide(L)'
;MDADETPEDDELPDAWKKMDAELEEIRKARQERVNDEVVRAAVAAIRDAGPEVRIGRMDFMQDRHRIHDDLVPIDMGGVREHLTVLADYWDKYQKLAPEMEALCKERMWSVGAFIGPRLGHHLWPQLNPRAKAHYLAGASRLTVWEKTHTWMPDYSDTEISWDEESLAAFVCNAIYFNKNDRFLRAVSGKDLRAMTLSRDRHGHCKWMARDFTNLDWRLVDIFYECAVRSMNIPVMKYCLQHGAEPNPVLLVSRYTTRWVTALSHLMDKFLMRGSRYCGYTGGGTKDLVGLILQHEPHPEGNVLEGLNRPLYMAWSRNSKEVVDILLDRGAKFEGGYFSREPLSPELKAQVLPQSGMPHGASNAFGLSAKDPRKLLELWHAVNELIPLTPWHEVPWYEGGWCNYMIFGNFMGTVLKRNDPSYLERYVPRGLPLKLTLPDVVWAARQDPREGFSYLLREMGLDPVRTTARLQSVIHRLQPEWRGN
;
A
#
# COMPACT_ATOMS: atom_id res chain seq x y z
N MET A 1 32.90 -6.97 -11.37
CA MET A 1 31.92 -5.99 -11.85
C MET A 1 32.70 -4.70 -11.94
N ASP A 2 33.27 -4.46 -13.12
CA ASP A 2 33.90 -3.19 -13.41
C ASP A 2 32.78 -2.14 -13.39
N ALA A 3 33.00 -1.09 -12.61
CA ALA A 3 32.09 0.04 -12.56
C ALA A 3 32.24 0.79 -13.88
N ASP A 4 31.34 0.53 -14.82
CA ASP A 4 31.18 1.34 -16.02
C ASP A 4 31.08 2.81 -15.58
N GLU A 5 31.97 3.62 -16.13
CA GLU A 5 31.97 5.08 -16.01
C GLU A 5 30.58 5.58 -16.39
N THR A 6 29.79 5.98 -15.39
CA THR A 6 28.56 6.74 -15.62
C THR A 6 28.93 7.98 -16.43
N PRO A 7 28.19 8.32 -17.49
CA PRO A 7 28.48 9.51 -18.29
C PRO A 7 28.54 10.72 -17.36
N GLU A 8 29.75 11.21 -17.12
CA GLU A 8 30.00 12.50 -16.53
C GLU A 8 29.60 13.53 -17.59
N ASP A 9 28.31 13.88 -17.64
CA ASP A 9 27.79 15.15 -18.15
C ASP A 9 26.28 15.04 -18.40
N ASP A 10 25.49 15.32 -17.37
CA ASP A 10 24.13 15.81 -17.53
C ASP A 10 24.14 17.26 -17.06
N GLU A 11 24.32 18.19 -18.01
CA GLU A 11 23.90 19.56 -17.79
C GLU A 11 22.42 19.53 -17.37
N LEU A 12 22.14 19.90 -16.12
CA LEU A 12 20.77 20.08 -15.65
C LEU A 12 20.03 20.95 -16.68
N PRO A 13 18.83 20.55 -17.15
CA PRO A 13 18.10 21.34 -18.14
C PRO A 13 17.99 22.79 -17.69
N ASP A 14 18.08 23.76 -18.60
CA ASP A 14 18.15 25.21 -18.26
C ASP A 14 17.04 25.68 -17.30
N ALA A 15 15.87 25.03 -17.34
CA ALA A 15 14.78 25.26 -16.39
C ALA A 15 15.19 24.99 -14.92
N TRP A 16 15.98 23.96 -14.65
CA TRP A 16 16.51 23.64 -13.32
C TRP A 16 17.58 24.62 -12.88
N LYS A 17 18.51 25.01 -13.77
CA LYS A 17 19.51 26.05 -13.47
C LYS A 17 18.84 27.38 -13.10
N LYS A 18 17.78 27.76 -13.82
CA LYS A 18 16.98 28.95 -13.53
C LYS A 18 16.28 28.85 -12.17
N MET A 19 15.65 27.70 -11.90
CA MET A 19 14.99 27.46 -10.61
C MET A 19 15.98 27.50 -9.45
N ASP A 20 17.16 26.91 -9.60
CA ASP A 20 18.22 26.94 -8.58
C ASP A 20 18.70 28.38 -8.31
N ALA A 21 18.87 29.18 -9.37
CA ALA A 21 19.25 30.60 -9.22
C ALA A 21 18.16 31.42 -8.50
N GLU A 22 16.88 31.22 -8.86
CA GLU A 22 15.75 31.86 -8.18
C GLU A 22 15.67 31.46 -6.70
N LEU A 23 15.89 30.18 -6.39
CA LEU A 23 15.92 29.68 -5.02
C LEU A 23 17.08 30.26 -4.21
N GLU A 24 18.25 30.45 -4.82
CA GLU A 24 19.41 31.02 -4.14
C GLU A 24 19.24 32.53 -3.88
N GLU A 25 18.62 33.28 -4.80
CA GLU A 25 18.26 34.69 -4.56
C GLU A 25 17.22 34.82 -3.42
N ILE A 26 16.20 33.96 -3.40
CA ILE A 26 15.24 33.90 -2.29
C ILE A 26 15.95 33.61 -0.97
N ARG A 27 16.87 32.65 -0.96
CA ARG A 27 17.64 32.27 0.22
C ARG A 27 18.50 33.43 0.73
N LYS A 28 19.22 34.12 -0.16
CA LYS A 28 20.04 35.28 0.18
C LYS A 28 19.20 36.40 0.80
N ALA A 29 18.05 36.72 0.20
CA ALA A 29 17.11 37.71 0.74
C ALA A 29 16.53 37.30 2.12
N ARG A 30 16.36 36.00 2.39
CA ARG A 30 16.00 35.53 3.75
C ARG A 30 17.16 35.72 4.72
N GLN A 31 18.37 35.29 4.35
CA GLN A 31 19.56 35.43 5.20
C GLN A 31 19.82 36.89 5.61
N GLU A 32 19.62 37.86 4.73
CA GLU A 32 19.75 39.29 5.06
C GLU A 32 18.85 39.72 6.23
N ARG A 33 17.62 39.19 6.28
CA ARG A 33 16.62 39.49 7.32
C ARG A 33 16.85 38.75 8.64
N VAL A 34 17.59 37.64 8.63
CA VAL A 34 17.80 36.83 9.82
C VAL A 34 18.87 37.45 10.72
N ASN A 35 18.54 37.57 12.02
CA ASN A 35 19.40 38.07 13.10
C ASN A 35 19.04 37.38 14.43
N ASP A 36 19.73 37.72 15.52
CA ASP A 36 19.54 37.10 16.83
C ASP A 36 18.13 37.27 17.42
N GLU A 37 17.45 38.38 17.14
CA GLU A 37 16.07 38.62 17.60
C GLU A 37 15.07 37.74 16.84
N VAL A 38 15.21 37.66 15.52
CA VAL A 38 14.38 36.83 14.66
C VAL A 38 14.55 35.34 15.00
N VAL A 39 15.77 34.90 15.32
CA VAL A 39 16.01 33.52 15.80
C VAL A 39 15.37 33.28 17.15
N ARG A 40 15.47 34.19 18.12
CA ARG A 40 14.82 34.01 19.43
C ARG A 40 13.30 33.92 19.28
N ALA A 41 12.71 34.75 18.43
CA ALA A 41 11.28 34.67 18.11
C ALA A 41 10.91 33.34 17.44
N ALA A 42 11.71 32.86 16.49
CA ALA A 42 11.50 31.56 15.86
C ALA A 42 11.61 30.41 16.87
N VAL A 43 12.61 30.42 17.77
CA VAL A 43 12.76 29.42 18.82
C VAL A 43 11.56 29.41 19.77
N ALA A 44 11.08 30.59 20.18
CA ALA A 44 9.90 30.71 21.03
C ALA A 44 8.66 30.12 20.33
N ALA A 45 8.41 30.50 19.08
CA ALA A 45 7.29 29.97 18.30
C ALA A 45 7.34 28.44 18.13
N ILE A 46 8.53 27.86 17.92
CA ILE A 46 8.70 26.40 17.83
C ILE A 46 8.36 25.72 19.16
N ARG A 47 8.71 26.34 20.30
CA ARG A 47 8.37 25.81 21.63
C ARG A 47 6.88 25.96 21.94
N ASP A 48 6.29 27.08 21.57
CA ASP A 48 4.87 27.39 21.79
C ASP A 48 3.94 26.49 20.97
N ALA A 49 4.41 26.01 19.81
CA ALA A 49 3.70 25.00 19.01
C ALA A 49 3.53 23.64 19.74
N GLY A 50 4.15 23.47 20.91
CA GLY A 50 3.99 22.30 21.75
C GLY A 50 5.06 21.24 21.50
N PRO A 51 4.84 19.99 21.95
CA PRO A 51 5.82 18.92 21.85
C PRO A 51 6.21 18.63 20.40
N GLU A 52 7.42 18.10 20.22
CA GLU A 52 7.92 17.71 18.91
C GLU A 52 6.96 16.72 18.26
N VAL A 53 6.35 17.12 17.16
CA VAL A 53 5.59 16.20 16.33
C VAL A 53 6.61 15.37 15.57
N ARG A 54 6.84 14.14 16.04
CA ARG A 54 7.75 13.18 15.41
C ARG A 54 7.10 12.60 14.16
N ILE A 55 7.18 13.36 13.06
CA ILE A 55 6.67 12.91 11.77
C ILE A 55 7.74 12.03 11.13
N GLY A 56 7.53 10.72 11.24
CA GLY A 56 8.41 9.69 10.71
C GLY A 56 7.85 9.00 9.48
N ARG A 57 8.72 8.38 8.67
CA ARG A 57 8.29 7.68 7.45
C ARG A 57 7.45 6.42 7.66
N MET A 58 7.15 6.03 8.89
CA MET A 58 6.12 5.00 9.10
C MET A 58 4.75 5.44 8.53
N ASP A 59 4.48 6.74 8.48
CA ASP A 59 3.25 7.29 7.90
C ASP A 59 3.20 7.20 6.36
N PHE A 60 4.35 7.08 5.68
CA PHE A 60 4.40 6.93 4.21
C PHE A 60 3.91 5.57 3.72
N MET A 61 3.86 4.57 4.59
CA MET A 61 3.17 3.32 4.29
C MET A 61 1.68 3.57 3.99
N GLN A 62 1.12 4.69 4.40
CA GLN A 62 -0.28 5.02 4.17
C GLN A 62 -0.55 5.80 2.87
N ASP A 63 0.47 6.45 2.27
CA ASP A 63 0.27 7.49 1.23
C ASP A 63 1.34 7.46 0.11
N ARG A 64 1.72 6.28 -0.41
CA ARG A 64 2.68 6.13 -1.53
C ARG A 64 2.36 7.01 -2.76
N HIS A 65 1.09 7.35 -2.96
CA HIS A 65 0.63 8.21 -4.05
C HIS A 65 0.89 9.72 -3.82
N ARG A 66 1.01 10.19 -2.58
CA ARG A 66 1.28 11.61 -2.29
C ARG A 66 2.75 12.00 -2.39
N ILE A 67 3.66 11.02 -2.49
CA ILE A 67 5.10 11.29 -2.52
C ILE A 67 5.51 11.96 -3.84
N HIS A 68 4.83 11.61 -4.94
CA HIS A 68 5.18 12.09 -6.26
C HIS A 68 4.35 13.28 -6.71
N ASP A 69 3.10 13.39 -6.27
CA ASP A 69 2.17 14.34 -6.85
C ASP A 69 2.03 15.66 -6.09
N ASP A 70 2.47 15.77 -4.83
CA ASP A 70 2.52 17.07 -4.17
C ASP A 70 3.50 17.07 -2.98
N LEU A 71 4.42 18.05 -2.99
CA LEU A 71 5.02 18.62 -1.77
C LEU A 71 3.93 19.31 -0.94
N VAL A 72 2.77 18.67 -0.68
CA VAL A 72 1.75 19.21 0.21
C VAL A 72 2.48 19.54 1.50
N PRO A 73 2.52 20.82 1.91
CA PRO A 73 3.11 21.18 3.17
C PRO A 73 2.44 20.31 4.22
N ILE A 74 3.21 19.41 4.84
CA ILE A 74 2.74 18.78 6.06
C ILE A 74 2.45 19.97 6.96
N ASP A 75 1.18 20.16 7.31
CA ASP A 75 0.73 21.24 8.17
C ASP A 75 1.34 21.01 9.54
N MET A 76 2.53 21.58 9.73
CA MET A 76 3.28 21.57 10.97
C MET A 76 2.81 22.72 11.87
N GLY A 77 1.59 23.24 11.68
CA GLY A 77 1.07 24.36 12.45
C GLY A 77 1.92 25.63 12.35
N GLY A 78 2.49 25.91 11.17
CA GLY A 78 3.34 27.10 10.94
C GLY A 78 4.82 26.97 11.37
N VAL A 79 5.22 25.88 12.03
CA VAL A 79 6.60 25.70 12.55
C VAL A 79 7.67 25.66 11.45
N ARG A 80 7.30 25.29 10.22
CA ARG A 80 8.21 25.15 9.08
C ARG A 80 8.96 26.45 8.75
N GLU A 81 8.28 27.59 8.81
CA GLU A 81 8.89 28.89 8.52
C GLU A 81 9.94 29.24 9.59
N HIS A 82 9.63 28.98 10.85
CA HIS A 82 10.56 29.18 11.96
C HIS A 82 11.79 28.25 11.88
N LEU A 83 11.62 26.99 11.48
CA LEU A 83 12.76 26.08 11.24
C LEU A 83 13.64 26.57 10.08
N THR A 84 13.04 27.20 9.06
CA THR A 84 13.78 27.79 7.93
C THR A 84 14.63 28.98 8.39
N VAL A 85 14.11 29.81 9.30
CA VAL A 85 14.88 30.90 9.92
C VAL A 85 16.13 30.39 10.62
N LEU A 86 16.03 29.26 11.34
CA LEU A 86 17.18 28.65 12.02
C LEU A 86 18.25 28.19 11.02
N ALA A 87 17.84 27.58 9.92
CA ALA A 87 18.75 27.16 8.85
C ALA A 87 19.45 28.37 8.20
N ASP A 88 18.69 29.42 7.88
CA ASP A 88 19.24 30.65 7.29
C ASP A 88 20.19 31.37 8.26
N TYR A 89 19.92 31.35 9.58
CA TYR A 89 20.84 31.88 10.60
C TYR A 89 22.17 31.12 10.59
N TRP A 90 22.11 29.79 10.62
CA TRP A 90 23.30 28.95 10.57
C TRP A 90 24.10 29.22 9.30
N ASP A 91 23.46 29.26 8.13
CA ASP A 91 24.15 29.50 6.87
C ASP A 91 24.85 30.87 6.85
N LYS A 92 24.21 31.91 7.42
CA LYS A 92 24.77 33.26 7.47
C LYS A 92 25.95 33.40 8.42
N TYR A 93 25.82 32.88 9.64
CA TYR A 93 26.77 33.16 10.71
C TYR A 93 27.74 32.00 11.01
N GLN A 94 27.46 30.80 10.50
CA GLN A 94 28.22 29.57 10.76
C GLN A 94 28.47 29.33 12.27
N LYS A 95 27.52 29.78 13.11
CA LYS A 95 27.51 29.65 14.56
C LYS A 95 26.09 29.42 15.05
N LEU A 96 25.96 28.73 16.18
CA LEU A 96 24.69 28.55 16.86
C LEU A 96 24.45 29.67 17.87
N ALA A 97 23.27 30.29 17.83
CA ALA A 97 22.79 31.05 18.97
C ALA A 97 22.53 30.09 20.16
N PRO A 98 22.79 30.49 21.41
CA PRO A 98 22.58 29.61 22.58
C PRO A 98 21.17 29.00 22.65
N GLU A 99 20.14 29.80 22.32
CA GLU A 99 18.75 29.36 22.31
C GLU A 99 18.47 28.34 21.21
N MET A 100 19.13 28.50 20.06
CA MET A 100 19.05 27.55 18.95
C MET A 100 19.74 26.23 19.32
N GLU A 101 20.89 26.26 20.00
CA GLU A 101 21.57 25.06 20.47
C GLU A 101 20.71 24.27 21.47
N ALA A 102 20.11 24.97 22.44
CA ALA A 102 19.19 24.38 23.40
C ALA A 102 17.97 23.76 22.70
N LEU A 103 17.34 24.51 21.79
CA LEU A 103 16.21 24.01 21.01
C LEU A 103 16.61 22.79 20.17
N CYS A 104 17.79 22.82 19.55
CA CYS A 104 18.27 21.69 18.77
C CYS A 104 18.31 20.44 19.64
N LYS A 105 18.92 20.52 20.83
CA LYS A 105 18.98 19.41 21.80
C LYS A 105 17.58 18.92 22.23
N GLU A 106 16.59 19.81 22.29
CA GLU A 106 15.18 19.48 22.60
C GLU A 106 14.39 18.88 21.42
N ARG A 107 14.78 19.20 20.17
CA ARG A 107 14.01 18.96 18.94
C ARG A 107 14.83 18.29 17.82
N MET A 108 15.66 17.31 18.20
CA MET A 108 16.63 16.69 17.30
C MET A 108 16.01 16.06 16.05
N TRP A 109 14.79 15.55 16.15
CA TRP A 109 14.10 14.96 14.99
C TRP A 109 13.79 16.02 13.94
N SER A 110 13.22 17.14 14.36
CA SER A 110 12.86 18.28 13.51
C SER A 110 14.09 18.91 12.90
N VAL A 111 15.17 19.03 13.69
CA VAL A 111 16.47 19.49 13.20
C VAL A 111 16.96 18.61 12.06
N GLY A 112 16.97 17.28 12.26
CA GLY A 112 17.37 16.33 11.22
C GLY A 112 16.50 16.42 9.97
N ALA A 113 15.19 16.57 10.12
CA ALA A 113 14.25 16.60 9.00
C ALA A 113 14.31 17.89 8.15
N PHE A 114 14.63 19.05 8.74
CA PHE A 114 14.45 20.35 8.09
C PHE A 114 15.71 21.20 7.98
N ILE A 115 16.44 21.35 9.09
CA ILE A 115 17.69 22.12 9.12
C ILE A 115 18.81 21.29 8.50
N GLY A 116 18.65 19.97 8.59
CA GLY A 116 19.27 19.04 7.67
C GLY A 116 20.69 18.66 8.04
N PRO A 117 21.45 18.18 7.05
CA PRO A 117 22.73 17.50 7.26
C PRO A 117 23.87 18.43 7.73
N ARG A 118 23.83 19.70 7.31
CA ARG A 118 24.89 20.70 7.56
C ARG A 118 25.05 21.04 9.04
N LEU A 119 23.95 21.33 9.72
CA LEU A 119 23.98 21.62 11.16
C LEU A 119 24.24 20.33 11.98
N GLY A 120 23.77 19.19 11.47
CA GLY A 120 24.00 17.89 12.08
C GLY A 120 25.46 17.60 12.34
N HIS A 121 26.34 17.80 11.35
CA HIS A 121 27.77 17.57 11.53
C HIS A 121 28.40 18.41 12.65
N HIS A 122 27.98 19.68 12.79
CA HIS A 122 28.49 20.55 13.85
C HIS A 122 27.99 20.12 15.24
N LEU A 123 26.71 19.75 15.31
CA LEU A 123 26.09 19.32 16.56
C LEU A 123 26.49 17.90 16.96
N TRP A 124 26.81 17.03 16.01
CA TRP A 124 26.99 15.59 16.21
C TRP A 124 27.90 15.23 17.40
N PRO A 125 29.09 15.83 17.56
CA PRO A 125 29.98 15.50 18.68
C PRO A 125 29.40 15.89 20.05
N GLN A 126 28.41 16.79 20.07
CA GLN A 126 27.76 17.32 21.28
C GLN A 126 26.46 16.58 21.60
N LEU A 127 25.98 15.71 20.71
CA LEU A 127 24.75 14.97 20.90
C LEU A 127 25.01 13.76 21.79
N ASN A 128 24.14 13.56 22.78
CA ASN A 128 24.09 12.30 23.49
C ASN A 128 23.61 11.17 22.55
N PRO A 129 23.88 9.89 22.89
CA PRO A 129 23.44 8.70 22.15
C PRO A 129 22.02 8.72 21.59
N ARG A 130 21.05 9.19 22.38
CA ARG A 130 19.63 9.22 22.00
C ARG A 130 19.30 10.37 21.05
N ALA A 131 19.89 11.54 21.27
CA ALA A 131 19.79 12.69 20.39
C ALA A 131 20.32 12.38 18.98
N LYS A 132 21.43 11.62 18.89
CA LYS A 132 21.95 11.10 17.62
C LYS A 132 20.91 10.24 16.88
N ALA A 133 20.22 9.34 17.58
CA ALA A 133 19.16 8.50 17.00
C ALA A 133 17.98 9.33 16.45
N HIS A 134 17.47 10.29 17.22
CA HIS A 134 16.40 11.18 16.78
C HIS A 134 16.81 12.01 15.54
N TYR A 135 18.03 12.55 15.57
CA TYR A 135 18.58 13.31 14.45
C TYR A 135 18.63 12.47 13.17
N LEU A 136 19.19 11.26 13.24
CA LEU A 136 19.25 10.34 12.09
C LEU A 136 17.86 9.95 11.60
N ALA A 137 16.91 9.69 12.51
CA ALA A 137 15.52 9.38 12.16
C ALA A 137 14.87 10.52 11.36
N GLY A 138 15.04 11.77 11.79
CA GLY A 138 14.58 12.95 11.04
C GLY A 138 15.30 13.11 9.70
N ALA A 139 16.63 13.03 9.70
CA ALA A 139 17.48 13.23 8.53
C ALA A 139 17.35 12.12 7.47
N SER A 140 16.93 10.92 7.87
CA SER A 140 16.77 9.78 6.96
C SER A 140 15.73 10.02 5.85
N ARG A 141 14.87 11.04 5.95
CA ARG A 141 14.01 11.47 4.83
C ARG A 141 14.78 12.08 3.67
N LEU A 142 15.95 12.65 3.95
CA LEU A 142 16.78 13.36 2.97
C LEU A 142 17.59 12.41 2.08
N THR A 143 17.60 11.11 2.38
CA THR A 143 18.33 10.10 1.60
C THR A 143 17.75 9.86 0.20
N VAL A 144 16.65 10.53 -0.17
CA VAL A 144 16.11 10.56 -1.55
C VAL A 144 17.17 11.09 -2.53
N TRP A 145 18.02 12.00 -2.07
CA TRP A 145 18.95 12.75 -2.90
C TRP A 145 20.35 12.16 -2.75
N GLU A 146 20.94 11.61 -3.83
CA GLU A 146 22.26 10.96 -3.76
C GLU A 146 23.37 11.83 -3.18
N LYS A 147 23.25 13.16 -3.37
CA LYS A 147 24.21 14.15 -2.86
C LYS A 147 24.12 14.42 -1.35
N THR A 148 23.03 14.04 -0.66
CA THR A 148 22.89 14.30 0.80
C THR A 148 23.58 13.25 1.67
N HIS A 149 24.06 12.16 1.06
CA HIS A 149 24.66 11.04 1.79
C HIS A 149 25.98 11.42 2.45
N THR A 150 26.74 12.30 1.80
CA THR A 150 28.00 12.86 2.30
C THR A 150 27.80 13.79 3.48
N TRP A 151 26.56 14.21 3.74
CA TRP A 151 26.25 15.18 4.77
C TRP A 151 25.63 14.57 6.03
N MET A 152 25.31 13.27 6.03
CA MET A 152 24.91 12.61 7.26
C MET A 152 26.20 12.27 8.04
N PRO A 153 26.27 12.61 9.34
CA PRO A 153 27.32 12.09 10.21
C PRO A 153 27.40 10.56 10.09
N ASP A 154 28.59 10.01 10.28
CA ASP A 154 28.77 8.57 10.12
C ASP A 154 27.88 7.84 11.13
N TYR A 155 26.80 7.25 10.61
CA TYR A 155 25.83 6.48 11.37
C TYR A 155 26.40 5.10 11.76
N SER A 156 27.67 4.83 11.45
CA SER A 156 28.46 3.74 12.04
C SER A 156 28.88 4.00 13.49
N ASP A 157 28.61 5.20 14.01
CA ASP A 157 28.85 5.56 15.41
C ASP A 157 28.20 4.55 16.36
N THR A 158 29.04 3.79 17.07
CA THR A 158 28.60 2.77 18.02
C THR A 158 27.89 3.34 19.24
N GLU A 159 27.97 4.66 19.45
CA GLU A 159 27.31 5.35 20.55
C GLU A 159 25.83 5.62 20.31
N ILE A 160 25.24 5.24 19.16
CA ILE A 160 23.82 5.54 18.90
C ILE A 160 22.90 4.66 19.74
N SER A 161 22.10 5.28 20.61
CA SER A 161 21.08 4.62 21.43
C SER A 161 19.70 4.79 20.80
N TRP A 162 19.34 3.85 19.94
CA TRP A 162 18.04 3.81 19.27
C TRP A 162 16.89 3.48 20.24
N ASP A 163 15.90 4.37 20.32
CA ASP A 163 14.55 3.96 20.72
C ASP A 163 13.78 3.39 19.52
N GLU A 164 12.68 2.71 19.80
CA GLU A 164 11.91 1.95 18.81
C GLU A 164 11.43 2.86 17.67
N GLU A 165 10.96 4.06 18.01
CA GLU A 165 10.38 5.00 17.06
C GLU A 165 11.45 5.56 16.10
N SER A 166 12.58 5.97 16.64
CA SER A 166 13.70 6.50 15.87
C SER A 166 14.30 5.41 14.98
N LEU A 167 14.47 4.20 15.52
CA LEU A 167 14.96 3.06 14.75
C LEU A 167 14.04 2.80 13.57
N ALA A 168 12.73 2.75 13.82
CA ALA A 168 11.78 2.38 12.79
C ALA A 168 11.66 3.44 11.68
N ALA A 169 11.70 4.74 12.02
CA ALA A 169 11.73 5.78 11.01
C ALA A 169 13.00 5.73 10.16
N PHE A 170 14.18 5.56 10.78
CA PHE A 170 15.45 5.45 10.07
C PHE A 170 15.48 4.21 9.16
N VAL A 171 15.12 3.05 9.70
CA VAL A 171 15.16 1.77 8.99
C VAL A 171 14.17 1.74 7.84
N CYS A 172 12.90 2.14 8.03
CA CYS A 172 11.93 2.14 6.94
C CYS A 172 12.38 3.03 5.77
N ASN A 173 13.08 4.13 6.05
CA ASN A 173 13.72 4.94 5.01
C ASN A 173 14.83 4.21 4.28
N ALA A 174 15.73 3.56 5.03
CA ALA A 174 16.78 2.75 4.44
C ALA A 174 16.20 1.64 3.53
N ILE A 175 15.17 0.93 3.98
CA ILE A 175 14.48 -0.12 3.22
C ILE A 175 13.87 0.46 1.94
N TYR A 176 13.15 1.57 2.04
CA TYR A 176 12.50 2.23 0.91
C TYR A 176 13.49 2.67 -0.18
N PHE A 177 14.65 3.18 0.21
CA PHE A 177 15.71 3.59 -0.71
C PHE A 177 16.72 2.47 -1.04
N ASN A 178 16.41 1.23 -0.69
CA ASN A 178 17.27 0.07 -0.94
C ASN A 178 18.69 0.23 -0.37
N LYS A 179 18.85 0.96 0.74
CA LYS A 179 20.11 1.15 1.47
C LYS A 179 20.27 0.02 2.52
N ASN A 180 20.43 -1.20 2.03
CA ASN A 180 20.39 -2.43 2.85
C ASN A 180 21.54 -2.52 3.86
N ASP A 181 22.68 -1.90 3.57
CA ASP A 181 23.82 -1.74 4.48
C ASP A 181 23.42 -0.95 5.74
N ARG A 182 22.68 0.16 5.58
CA ARG A 182 22.19 1.00 6.68
C ARG A 182 21.18 0.27 7.52
N PHE A 183 20.29 -0.47 6.86
CA PHE A 183 19.35 -1.37 7.52
C PHE A 183 20.10 -2.34 8.44
N LEU A 184 21.00 -3.15 7.88
CA LEU A 184 21.71 -4.20 8.62
C LEU A 184 22.50 -3.64 9.80
N ARG A 185 23.20 -2.51 9.62
CA ARG A 185 23.94 -1.86 10.70
C ARG A 185 23.03 -1.40 11.84
N ALA A 186 21.91 -0.75 11.49
CA ALA A 186 20.99 -0.21 12.50
C ALA A 186 20.29 -1.31 13.31
N VAL A 187 20.01 -2.47 12.70
CA VAL A 187 19.29 -3.58 13.36
C VAL A 187 20.21 -4.63 14.00
N SER A 188 21.51 -4.62 13.69
CA SER A 188 22.46 -5.61 14.20
C SER A 188 22.47 -5.66 15.74
N GLY A 189 22.42 -6.87 16.29
CA GLY A 189 22.42 -7.11 17.74
C GLY A 189 21.11 -6.72 18.46
N LYS A 190 20.06 -6.31 17.74
CA LYS A 190 18.77 -5.95 18.35
C LYS A 190 17.76 -7.10 18.26
N ASP A 191 17.02 -7.31 19.34
CA ASP A 191 15.86 -8.19 19.32
C ASP A 191 14.63 -7.44 18.77
N LEU A 192 14.50 -7.45 17.45
CA LEU A 192 13.40 -6.79 16.74
C LEU A 192 12.02 -7.38 17.05
N ARG A 193 11.94 -8.56 17.68
CA ARG A 193 10.68 -9.18 18.10
C ARG A 193 10.20 -8.62 19.44
N ALA A 194 11.14 -8.29 20.33
CA ALA A 194 10.85 -7.69 21.64
C ALA A 194 10.57 -6.18 21.55
N MET A 195 11.12 -5.49 20.55
CA MET A 195 10.88 -4.07 20.31
C MET A 195 9.52 -3.87 19.65
N THR A 196 8.65 -3.07 20.28
CA THR A 196 7.29 -2.80 19.78
C THR A 196 7.00 -1.31 19.63
N LEU A 197 6.06 -1.00 18.74
CA LEU A 197 5.51 0.34 18.57
C LEU A 197 3.99 0.29 18.47
N SER A 198 3.30 1.22 19.13
CA SER A 198 1.85 1.34 18.98
C SER A 198 1.45 1.68 17.53
N ARG A 199 0.38 1.06 17.05
CA ARG A 199 -0.29 1.33 15.77
C ARG A 199 -1.14 2.60 15.80
N ASP A 200 -1.59 3.04 16.98
CA ASP A 200 -2.50 4.20 17.13
C ASP A 200 -1.79 5.44 17.68
N ARG A 201 -0.60 5.76 17.13
CA ARG A 201 0.23 6.86 17.66
C ARG A 201 -0.38 8.25 17.56
N HIS A 202 -1.37 8.40 16.69
CA HIS A 202 -1.98 9.68 16.40
C HIS A 202 -3.49 9.68 16.67
N GLY A 203 -4.02 8.67 17.37
CA GLY A 203 -5.46 8.57 17.66
C GLY A 203 -6.33 8.52 16.40
N HIS A 204 -5.74 8.15 15.26
CA HIS A 204 -6.31 8.35 13.94
C HIS A 204 -7.14 7.16 13.46
N CYS A 205 -7.18 6.06 14.21
CA CYS A 205 -7.77 4.83 13.70
C CYS A 205 -8.63 4.13 14.74
N LYS A 206 -9.68 4.82 15.21
CA LYS A 206 -10.76 4.22 16.01
C LYS A 206 -11.32 2.93 15.39
N TRP A 207 -11.30 2.81 14.07
CA TRP A 207 -11.70 1.61 13.35
C TRP A 207 -10.69 0.46 13.46
N MET A 208 -9.39 0.71 13.61
CA MET A 208 -8.39 -0.35 13.83
C MET A 208 -8.56 -1.02 15.19
N ALA A 209 -8.93 -0.25 16.22
CA ALA A 209 -9.20 -0.79 17.56
C ALA A 209 -10.37 -1.78 17.58
N ARG A 210 -11.26 -1.75 16.58
CA ARG A 210 -12.33 -2.75 16.41
C ARG A 210 -11.78 -4.09 15.94
N ASP A 211 -10.81 -4.05 15.02
CA ASP A 211 -10.38 -5.22 14.25
C ASP A 211 -9.05 -5.82 14.78
N PHE A 212 -8.31 -5.08 15.63
CA PHE A 212 -7.11 -5.57 16.32
C PHE A 212 -7.23 -5.47 17.83
N THR A 213 -7.00 -6.60 18.49
CA THR A 213 -6.94 -6.70 19.96
C THR A 213 -5.61 -6.21 20.54
N ASN A 214 -4.54 -6.25 19.74
CA ASN A 214 -3.23 -5.74 20.10
C ASN A 214 -2.82 -4.66 19.10
N LEU A 215 -2.66 -3.43 19.60
CA LEU A 215 -2.21 -2.30 18.80
C LEU A 215 -0.68 -2.20 18.78
N ASP A 216 0.05 -3.01 19.53
CA ASP A 216 1.50 -3.03 19.47
C ASP A 216 2.00 -3.84 18.27
N TRP A 217 2.97 -3.28 17.57
CA TRP A 217 3.61 -3.86 16.40
C TRP A 217 5.07 -4.12 16.67
N ARG A 218 5.50 -5.37 16.46
CA ARG A 218 6.92 -5.74 16.51
C ARG A 218 7.66 -5.03 15.39
N LEU A 219 8.84 -4.49 15.68
CA LEU A 219 9.65 -3.81 14.66
C LEU A 219 9.98 -4.72 13.48
N VAL A 220 10.19 -6.02 13.72
CA VAL A 220 10.45 -6.99 12.65
C VAL A 220 9.29 -7.07 11.63
N ASP A 221 8.03 -6.94 12.08
CA ASP A 221 6.86 -6.95 11.21
C ASP A 221 6.70 -5.62 10.46
N ILE A 222 7.00 -4.50 11.12
CA ILE A 222 7.00 -3.16 10.50
C ILE A 222 8.02 -3.12 9.36
N PHE A 223 9.22 -3.63 9.60
CA PHE A 223 10.30 -3.64 8.61
C PHE A 223 9.97 -4.59 7.47
N TYR A 224 9.39 -5.75 7.78
CA TYR A 224 8.90 -6.68 6.77
C TYR A 224 7.81 -6.06 5.89
N GLU A 225 6.81 -5.40 6.47
CA GLU A 225 5.77 -4.69 5.71
C GLU A 225 6.37 -3.61 4.80
N CYS A 226 7.31 -2.82 5.32
CA CYS A 226 8.02 -1.81 4.53
C CYS A 226 8.76 -2.46 3.34
N ALA A 227 9.43 -3.58 3.59
CA ALA A 227 10.17 -4.32 2.58
C ALA A 227 9.24 -4.93 1.52
N VAL A 228 8.08 -5.48 1.90
CA VAL A 228 7.05 -5.98 0.97
C VAL A 228 6.58 -4.88 0.03
N ARG A 229 6.26 -3.70 0.57
CA ARG A 229 5.75 -2.55 -0.20
C ARG A 229 6.80 -1.98 -1.16
N SER A 230 8.05 -1.95 -0.72
CA SER A 230 9.19 -1.48 -1.51
C SER A 230 9.81 -2.57 -2.38
N MET A 231 9.29 -3.80 -2.34
CA MET A 231 9.84 -4.98 -3.04
C MET A 231 11.33 -5.23 -2.72
N ASN A 232 11.75 -4.95 -1.49
CA ASN A 232 13.12 -5.09 -1.01
C ASN A 232 13.39 -6.53 -0.55
N ILE A 233 13.78 -7.40 -1.50
CA ILE A 233 13.97 -8.84 -1.28
C ILE A 233 14.98 -9.14 -0.16
N PRO A 234 16.18 -8.53 -0.11
CA PRO A 234 17.15 -8.81 0.95
C PRO A 234 16.58 -8.57 2.36
N VAL A 235 15.87 -7.45 2.55
CA VAL A 235 15.27 -7.13 3.84
C VAL A 235 14.09 -8.05 4.16
N MET A 236 13.27 -8.43 3.18
CA MET A 236 12.20 -9.40 3.39
C MET A 236 12.76 -10.73 3.91
N LYS A 237 13.80 -11.27 3.26
CA LYS A 237 14.49 -12.50 3.71
C LYS A 237 14.99 -12.36 5.14
N TYR A 238 15.68 -11.25 5.44
CA TYR A 238 16.16 -10.97 6.78
C TYR A 238 15.03 -10.99 7.81
N CYS A 239 13.95 -10.27 7.57
CA CYS A 239 12.85 -10.16 8.55
C CYS A 239 12.15 -11.51 8.76
N LEU A 240 11.92 -12.28 7.70
CA LEU A 240 11.34 -13.63 7.79
C LEU A 240 12.25 -14.58 8.60
N GLN A 241 13.56 -14.55 8.36
CA GLN A 241 14.55 -15.32 9.15
C GLN A 241 14.58 -14.91 10.63
N HIS A 242 14.19 -13.67 10.94
CA HIS A 242 14.12 -13.14 12.30
C HIS A 242 12.70 -13.17 12.89
N GLY A 243 11.79 -13.96 12.31
CA GLY A 243 10.48 -14.25 12.89
C GLY A 243 9.40 -13.18 12.63
N ALA A 244 9.52 -12.43 11.54
CA ALA A 244 8.37 -11.70 10.98
C ALA A 244 7.23 -12.66 10.66
N GLU A 245 5.99 -12.20 10.87
CA GLU A 245 4.81 -12.87 10.32
C GLU A 245 4.93 -12.89 8.79
N PRO A 246 4.87 -14.06 8.12
CA PRO A 246 5.05 -14.12 6.67
C PRO A 246 3.94 -13.46 5.87
N ASN A 247 2.70 -13.49 6.37
CA ASN A 247 1.56 -12.95 5.65
C ASN A 247 0.71 -11.96 6.49
N PRO A 248 1.32 -10.86 6.97
CA PRO A 248 0.65 -9.90 7.82
C PRO A 248 -0.36 -9.11 7.01
N VAL A 249 -1.39 -8.62 7.69
CA VAL A 249 -2.31 -7.65 7.14
C VAL A 249 -1.63 -6.29 7.06
N LEU A 250 -1.52 -5.76 5.85
CA LEU A 250 -0.92 -4.46 5.54
C LEU A 250 -1.98 -3.36 5.58
N LEU A 251 -1.58 -2.18 6.07
CA LEU A 251 -2.43 -0.98 6.13
C LEU A 251 -2.26 -0.11 4.88
N VAL A 252 -2.86 -0.50 3.76
CA VAL A 252 -2.47 0.04 2.42
C VAL A 252 -2.87 1.50 2.17
N SER A 253 -3.82 2.07 2.93
CA SER A 253 -4.09 3.52 2.94
C SER A 253 -4.85 3.96 4.19
N ARG A 254 -4.61 5.20 4.65
CA ARG A 254 -5.35 5.85 5.76
C ARG A 254 -6.85 6.00 5.48
N TYR A 255 -7.23 6.09 4.21
CA TYR A 255 -8.62 6.37 3.80
C TYR A 255 -9.36 5.13 3.30
N THR A 256 -8.67 3.99 3.18
CA THR A 256 -9.32 2.75 2.76
C THR A 256 -9.39 1.82 3.97
N THR A 257 -10.58 1.36 4.34
CA THR A 257 -10.80 0.23 5.26
C THR A 257 -10.34 -1.10 4.67
N ARG A 258 -9.43 -1.08 3.69
CA ARG A 258 -8.99 -2.25 2.94
C ARG A 258 -7.84 -2.92 3.67
N TRP A 259 -8.15 -4.10 4.16
CA TRP A 259 -7.18 -5.08 4.62
C TRP A 259 -6.64 -5.83 3.41
N VAL A 260 -5.30 -5.89 3.29
CA VAL A 260 -4.62 -6.69 2.26
C VAL A 260 -3.44 -7.37 2.91
N THR A 261 -3.30 -8.68 2.75
CA THR A 261 -2.11 -9.37 3.25
C THR A 261 -0.90 -9.15 2.35
N ALA A 262 0.31 -9.40 2.85
CA ALA A 262 1.54 -9.29 2.04
C ALA A 262 1.45 -10.11 0.74
N LEU A 263 0.93 -11.34 0.82
CA LEU A 263 0.75 -12.23 -0.31
C LEU A 263 -0.23 -11.65 -1.34
N SER A 264 -1.42 -11.22 -0.90
CA SER A 264 -2.41 -10.54 -1.76
C SER A 264 -1.85 -9.25 -2.38
N HIS A 265 -1.06 -8.47 -1.63
CA HIS A 265 -0.47 -7.22 -2.09
C HIS A 265 0.51 -7.43 -3.23
N LEU A 266 1.42 -8.40 -3.09
CA LEU A 266 2.39 -8.73 -4.13
C LEU A 266 1.68 -9.20 -5.40
N MET A 267 0.63 -10.02 -5.26
CA MET A 267 -0.22 -10.46 -6.38
C MET A 267 -0.98 -9.30 -7.04
N ASP A 268 -1.44 -8.31 -6.28
CA ASP A 268 -2.10 -7.11 -6.82
C ASP A 268 -1.13 -6.22 -7.61
N LYS A 269 0.14 -6.15 -7.22
CA LYS A 269 1.14 -5.34 -7.92
C LYS A 269 1.61 -5.95 -9.25
N PHE A 270 1.34 -7.22 -9.52
CA PHE A 270 1.70 -7.89 -10.79
C PHE A 270 1.16 -7.21 -12.07
N LEU A 271 0.06 -6.44 -12.00
CA LEU A 271 -0.50 -5.75 -13.19
C LEU A 271 0.05 -4.35 -13.41
N MET A 272 0.81 -3.79 -12.48
CA MET A 272 1.45 -2.49 -12.69
C MET A 272 2.71 -2.60 -13.58
N ARG A 273 2.85 -3.69 -14.35
CA ARG A 273 3.76 -3.76 -15.52
C ARG A 273 3.30 -2.71 -16.53
N GLY A 274 3.88 -1.51 -16.42
CA GLY A 274 3.50 -0.32 -17.20
C GLY A 274 3.42 0.96 -16.36
N SER A 275 3.33 0.83 -15.03
CA SER A 275 3.50 1.98 -14.14
C SER A 275 4.98 2.36 -14.12
N ARG A 276 5.33 3.44 -14.84
CA ARG A 276 6.65 4.09 -14.83
C ARG A 276 7.19 4.39 -13.41
N TYR A 277 6.35 4.30 -12.38
CA TYR A 277 6.66 4.60 -11.00
C TYR A 277 7.22 3.42 -10.19
N CYS A 278 7.19 2.21 -10.74
CA CYS A 278 7.86 1.07 -10.12
C CYS A 278 9.08 0.73 -10.97
N GLY A 279 10.25 1.30 -10.67
CA GLY A 279 11.53 1.00 -11.33
C GLY A 279 12.00 -0.47 -11.21
N TYR A 280 11.11 -1.39 -10.85
CA TYR A 280 11.34 -2.82 -10.81
C TYR A 280 10.84 -3.45 -12.12
N THR A 281 11.72 -3.48 -13.11
CA THR A 281 11.48 -4.09 -14.41
C THR A 281 11.72 -5.60 -14.35
N GLY A 282 10.64 -6.36 -14.18
CA GLY A 282 10.52 -7.71 -14.74
C GLY A 282 11.35 -8.82 -14.08
N GLY A 283 10.84 -9.43 -13.01
CA GLY A 283 11.30 -10.74 -12.56
C GLY A 283 10.93 -11.07 -11.12
N GLY A 284 11.13 -10.12 -10.21
CA GLY A 284 11.14 -10.40 -8.77
C GLY A 284 9.80 -10.79 -8.12
N THR A 285 8.64 -10.48 -8.69
CA THR A 285 7.38 -10.69 -7.96
C THR A 285 7.00 -12.17 -7.81
N LYS A 286 7.38 -13.04 -8.76
CA LYS A 286 7.21 -14.50 -8.59
C LYS A 286 8.11 -15.01 -7.46
N ASP A 287 9.36 -14.58 -7.45
CA ASP A 287 10.33 -14.94 -6.41
C ASP A 287 9.90 -14.44 -5.04
N LEU A 288 9.27 -13.27 -4.97
CA LEU A 288 8.70 -12.71 -3.75
C LEU A 288 7.51 -13.51 -3.23
N VAL A 289 6.58 -13.90 -4.10
CA VAL A 289 5.46 -14.78 -3.72
C VAL A 289 6.00 -16.14 -3.24
N GLY A 290 6.96 -16.71 -3.97
CA GLY A 290 7.65 -17.94 -3.57
C GLY A 290 8.35 -17.81 -2.22
N LEU A 291 9.03 -16.69 -1.97
CA LEU A 291 9.69 -16.39 -0.70
C LEU A 291 8.68 -16.37 0.45
N ILE A 292 7.54 -15.69 0.32
CA ILE A 292 6.52 -15.69 1.37
C ILE A 292 6.02 -17.11 1.63
N LEU A 293 5.70 -17.85 0.55
CA LEU A 293 5.15 -19.21 0.65
C LEU A 293 6.12 -20.26 1.22
N GLN A 294 7.44 -20.01 1.17
CA GLN A 294 8.45 -20.85 1.83
C GLN A 294 8.38 -20.79 3.35
N HIS A 295 7.78 -19.74 3.91
CA HIS A 295 7.57 -19.59 5.34
C HIS A 295 6.15 -20.00 5.77
N GLU A 296 5.50 -20.88 5.00
CA GLU A 296 4.24 -21.55 5.35
C GLU A 296 3.12 -20.61 5.86
N PRO A 297 2.82 -19.50 5.16
CA PRO A 297 1.70 -18.64 5.51
C PRO A 297 0.39 -19.43 5.40
N HIS A 298 -0.63 -19.01 6.17
CA HIS A 298 -1.95 -19.60 6.03
C HIS A 298 -2.46 -19.41 4.58
N PRO A 299 -2.82 -20.50 3.86
CA PRO A 299 -3.12 -20.46 2.42
C PRO A 299 -4.40 -19.70 2.10
N GLU A 300 -5.34 -19.65 3.05
CA GLU A 300 -6.59 -18.88 2.91
C GLU A 300 -6.39 -17.38 3.16
N GLY A 301 -5.18 -16.93 3.51
CA GLY A 301 -4.89 -15.54 3.85
C GLY A 301 -5.44 -15.15 5.22
N ASN A 302 -5.89 -13.90 5.36
CA ASN A 302 -6.41 -13.37 6.62
C ASN A 302 -7.91 -13.09 6.54
N VAL A 303 -8.66 -13.39 7.61
CA VAL A 303 -10.10 -13.12 7.67
C VAL A 303 -10.42 -11.64 7.40
N LEU A 304 -9.59 -10.72 7.89
CA LEU A 304 -9.77 -9.29 7.68
C LEU A 304 -9.66 -8.90 6.22
N GLU A 305 -8.94 -9.61 5.35
CA GLU A 305 -8.94 -9.32 3.91
C GLU A 305 -10.04 -10.07 3.13
N GLY A 306 -10.72 -11.02 3.79
CA GLY A 306 -11.67 -11.95 3.22
C GLY A 306 -11.00 -13.29 2.93
N LEU A 307 -11.58 -14.39 3.43
CA LEU A 307 -10.97 -15.71 3.32
C LEU A 307 -10.76 -16.10 1.85
N ASN A 308 -9.63 -16.74 1.57
CA ASN A 308 -9.15 -17.14 0.25
C ASN A 308 -8.86 -15.98 -0.71
N ARG A 309 -8.65 -14.75 -0.21
CA ARG A 309 -8.26 -13.62 -1.05
C ARG A 309 -6.94 -13.84 -1.81
N PRO A 310 -5.88 -14.43 -1.24
CA PRO A 310 -4.67 -14.71 -2.02
C PRO A 310 -4.94 -15.60 -3.23
N LEU A 311 -5.79 -16.63 -3.08
CA LEU A 311 -6.23 -17.48 -4.19
C LEU A 311 -6.97 -16.67 -5.24
N TYR A 312 -7.91 -15.81 -4.84
CA TYR A 312 -8.61 -14.93 -5.76
C TYR A 312 -7.66 -13.94 -6.46
N MET A 313 -6.65 -13.42 -5.78
CA MET A 313 -5.67 -12.53 -6.40
C MET A 313 -4.86 -13.28 -7.45
N ALA A 314 -4.27 -14.44 -7.12
CA ALA A 314 -3.58 -15.29 -8.10
C ALA A 314 -4.48 -15.65 -9.29
N TRP A 315 -5.74 -15.98 -9.00
CA TRP A 315 -6.77 -16.26 -9.99
C TRP A 315 -7.01 -15.07 -10.90
N SER A 316 -7.27 -13.88 -10.34
CA SER A 316 -7.53 -12.62 -11.07
C SER A 316 -6.35 -12.15 -11.93
N ARG A 317 -5.16 -12.68 -11.66
CA ARG A 317 -3.91 -12.38 -12.35
C ARG A 317 -3.46 -13.46 -13.32
N ASN A 318 -4.32 -14.43 -13.60
CA ASN A 318 -4.04 -15.51 -14.54
C ASN A 318 -2.79 -16.36 -14.14
N SER A 319 -2.47 -16.42 -12.85
CA SER A 319 -1.25 -17.07 -12.36
C SER A 319 -1.52 -18.52 -11.97
N LYS A 320 -1.77 -19.38 -12.98
CA LYS A 320 -2.14 -20.82 -12.79
C LYS A 320 -1.22 -21.53 -11.78
N GLU A 321 0.09 -21.36 -11.93
CA GLU A 321 1.12 -21.90 -11.04
C GLU A 321 0.88 -21.55 -9.56
N VAL A 322 0.62 -20.27 -9.26
CA VAL A 322 0.36 -19.80 -7.89
C VAL A 322 -1.01 -20.30 -7.40
N VAL A 323 -2.01 -20.37 -8.28
CA VAL A 323 -3.32 -20.95 -7.95
C VAL A 323 -3.14 -22.41 -7.52
N ASP A 324 -2.37 -23.21 -8.27
CA ASP A 324 -2.13 -24.60 -7.92
C ASP A 324 -1.44 -24.74 -6.57
N ILE A 325 -0.37 -23.98 -6.36
CA ILE A 325 0.41 -23.91 -5.12
C ILE A 325 -0.45 -23.58 -3.90
N LEU A 326 -1.42 -22.67 -4.04
CA LEU A 326 -2.33 -22.29 -2.96
C LEU A 326 -3.36 -23.38 -2.67
N LEU A 327 -3.95 -23.97 -3.72
CA LEU A 327 -4.89 -25.08 -3.60
C LEU A 327 -4.22 -26.32 -2.98
N ASP A 328 -2.97 -26.64 -3.39
CA ASP A 328 -2.18 -27.75 -2.84
C ASP A 328 -1.89 -27.57 -1.34
N ARG A 329 -1.85 -26.31 -0.88
CA ARG A 329 -1.69 -25.97 0.54
C ARG A 329 -3.02 -25.92 1.30
N GLY A 330 -4.16 -26.10 0.64
CA GLY A 330 -5.48 -26.14 1.27
C GLY A 330 -6.31 -24.87 1.14
N ALA A 331 -5.92 -23.90 0.31
CA ALA A 331 -6.83 -22.83 -0.09
C ALA A 331 -8.05 -23.40 -0.83
N LYS A 332 -9.17 -22.68 -0.79
CA LYS A 332 -10.44 -23.15 -1.37
C LYS A 332 -11.16 -22.06 -2.14
N PHE A 333 -12.06 -22.47 -3.04
CA PHE A 333 -12.93 -21.57 -3.79
C PHE A 333 -14.18 -21.12 -2.98
N GLU A 334 -14.02 -20.89 -1.68
CA GLU A 334 -15.08 -20.46 -0.76
C GLU A 334 -14.64 -19.27 0.11
N GLY A 335 -15.58 -18.66 0.86
CA GLY A 335 -15.30 -17.53 1.73
C GLY A 335 -15.53 -16.16 1.06
N GLY A 336 -14.49 -15.31 1.03
CA GLY A 336 -14.55 -13.97 0.47
C GLY A 336 -14.80 -12.85 1.50
N TYR A 337 -15.08 -11.65 1.00
CA TYR A 337 -15.27 -10.43 1.77
C TYR A 337 -16.48 -10.53 2.71
N PHE A 338 -17.60 -11.06 2.21
CA PHE A 338 -18.85 -11.14 2.96
C PHE A 338 -18.90 -12.32 3.95
N SER A 339 -17.86 -13.16 4.02
CA SER A 339 -17.80 -14.24 5.02
C SER A 339 -17.34 -13.77 6.40
N ARG A 340 -16.93 -12.50 6.54
CA ARG A 340 -16.42 -11.94 7.80
C ARG A 340 -17.51 -11.72 8.84
N GLU A 341 -18.72 -11.38 8.38
CA GLU A 341 -19.85 -11.02 9.24
C GLU A 341 -21.13 -11.62 8.67
N PRO A 342 -22.08 -12.06 9.51
CA PRO A 342 -23.38 -12.52 9.05
C PRO A 342 -24.13 -11.41 8.29
N LEU A 343 -24.57 -11.71 7.06
CA LEU A 343 -25.42 -10.81 6.29
C LEU A 343 -26.84 -10.79 6.85
N SER A 344 -27.43 -9.60 6.95
CA SER A 344 -28.83 -9.44 7.35
C SER A 344 -29.80 -10.04 6.30
N PRO A 345 -31.02 -10.44 6.69
CA PRO A 345 -32.03 -10.91 5.75
C PRO A 345 -32.30 -9.91 4.60
N GLU A 346 -32.29 -8.61 4.90
CA GLU A 346 -32.52 -7.53 3.94
C GLU A 346 -31.40 -7.43 2.90
N LEU A 347 -30.14 -7.65 3.31
CA LEU A 347 -29.01 -7.72 2.38
C LEU A 347 -29.10 -8.99 1.52
N LYS A 348 -29.43 -10.13 2.11
CA LYS A 348 -29.57 -11.40 1.37
C LYS A 348 -30.68 -11.37 0.32
N ALA A 349 -31.74 -10.60 0.56
CA ALA A 349 -32.85 -10.42 -0.37
C ALA A 349 -32.49 -9.61 -1.63
N GLN A 350 -31.34 -8.92 -1.65
CA GLN A 350 -30.91 -8.16 -2.81
C GLN A 350 -30.35 -9.08 -3.89
N VAL A 351 -30.49 -8.68 -5.16
CA VAL A 351 -29.97 -9.44 -6.31
C VAL A 351 -28.45 -9.26 -6.48
N LEU A 352 -27.91 -8.13 -6.01
CA LEU A 352 -26.49 -7.78 -6.08
C LEU A 352 -25.97 -7.40 -4.68
N PRO A 353 -24.66 -7.58 -4.41
CA PRO A 353 -24.05 -7.04 -3.20
C PRO A 353 -24.18 -5.52 -3.16
N GLN A 354 -24.48 -4.95 -1.98
CA GLN A 354 -24.41 -3.50 -1.80
C GLN A 354 -22.97 -3.02 -1.94
N SER A 355 -22.76 -2.03 -2.81
CA SER A 355 -21.58 -1.19 -2.75
C SER A 355 -21.87 -0.05 -1.78
N GLY A 356 -20.98 0.22 -0.83
CA GLY A 356 -21.13 1.32 0.12
C GLY A 356 -21.09 2.73 -0.50
N MET A 357 -21.07 2.85 -1.83
CA MET A 357 -21.15 4.12 -2.53
C MET A 357 -22.64 4.45 -2.81
N PRO A 358 -23.15 5.64 -2.41
CA PRO A 358 -24.52 6.10 -2.68
C PRO A 358 -24.90 6.09 -4.17
N HIS A 359 -23.91 6.01 -5.04
CA HIS A 359 -24.06 5.99 -6.48
C HIS A 359 -24.21 4.58 -7.09
N GLY A 360 -24.29 3.53 -6.27
CA GLY A 360 -24.61 2.18 -6.72
C GLY A 360 -23.38 1.41 -7.17
N ALA A 361 -23.38 0.11 -6.86
CA ALA A 361 -22.34 -0.81 -7.25
C ALA A 361 -22.17 -0.77 -8.77
N SER A 362 -21.01 -0.33 -9.24
CA SER A 362 -20.45 -0.95 -10.44
C SER A 362 -19.75 -2.20 -9.93
N ASN A 363 -20.38 -3.37 -10.06
CA ASN A 363 -19.60 -4.60 -9.97
C ASN A 363 -18.59 -4.61 -11.12
N ALA A 364 -17.58 -5.48 -11.11
CA ALA A 364 -16.59 -5.56 -12.20
C ALA A 364 -17.22 -5.82 -13.59
N PHE A 365 -18.53 -6.09 -13.58
CA PHE A 365 -19.39 -6.47 -14.67
C PHE A 365 -20.39 -5.38 -15.06
N GLY A 366 -20.30 -4.13 -14.53
CA GLY A 366 -21.03 -2.95 -15.02
C GLY A 366 -22.55 -2.88 -14.76
N LEU A 367 -23.14 -3.85 -14.05
CA LEU A 367 -24.58 -3.88 -13.75
C LEU A 367 -24.94 -2.92 -12.61
N SER A 368 -25.90 -2.02 -12.84
CA SER A 368 -26.37 -1.04 -11.85
C SER A 368 -27.70 -1.44 -11.22
N ALA A 369 -27.86 -1.14 -9.92
CA ALA A 369 -29.06 -1.43 -9.12
C ALA A 369 -30.05 -0.25 -9.00
N LYS A 370 -30.03 0.71 -9.94
CA LYS A 370 -30.88 1.92 -9.86
C LYS A 370 -32.39 1.60 -9.83
N ASP A 371 -32.81 0.52 -10.49
CA ASP A 371 -34.17 -0.02 -10.41
C ASP A 371 -34.13 -1.48 -9.89
N PRO A 372 -34.31 -1.70 -8.57
CA PRO A 372 -34.32 -3.03 -7.98
C PRO A 372 -35.39 -3.97 -8.56
N ARG A 373 -36.51 -3.42 -9.07
CA ARG A 373 -37.59 -4.24 -9.64
C ARG A 373 -37.18 -4.84 -10.97
N LYS A 374 -36.64 -4.02 -11.89
CA LYS A 374 -36.09 -4.51 -13.16
C LYS A 374 -34.96 -5.52 -12.96
N LEU A 375 -34.13 -5.29 -11.94
CA LEU A 375 -33.05 -6.22 -11.60
C LEU A 375 -33.59 -7.57 -11.10
N LEU A 376 -34.67 -7.57 -10.33
CA LEU A 376 -35.36 -8.78 -9.88
C LEU A 376 -36.08 -9.48 -11.04
N GLU A 377 -36.76 -8.74 -11.92
CA GLU A 377 -37.36 -9.27 -13.15
C GLU A 377 -36.31 -9.93 -14.04
N LEU A 378 -35.15 -9.28 -14.20
CA LEU A 378 -34.03 -9.84 -14.95
C LEU A 378 -33.47 -11.08 -14.27
N TRP A 379 -33.34 -11.09 -12.93
CA TRP A 379 -32.92 -12.27 -12.20
C TRP A 379 -33.86 -13.45 -12.46
N HIS A 380 -35.17 -13.28 -12.33
CA HIS A 380 -36.14 -14.35 -12.58
C HIS A 380 -36.09 -14.84 -14.03
N ALA A 381 -36.10 -13.91 -15.01
CA ALA A 381 -36.09 -14.26 -16.42
C ALA A 381 -34.81 -15.00 -16.85
N VAL A 382 -33.65 -14.67 -16.25
CA VAL A 382 -32.40 -15.40 -16.48
C VAL A 382 -32.41 -16.74 -15.73
N ASN A 383 -32.93 -16.77 -14.50
CA ASN A 383 -33.00 -17.98 -13.68
C ASN A 383 -33.89 -19.09 -14.29
N GLU A 384 -34.89 -18.71 -15.09
CA GLU A 384 -35.68 -19.64 -15.90
C GLU A 384 -34.89 -20.31 -17.04
N LEU A 385 -33.80 -19.68 -17.49
CA LEU A 385 -32.96 -20.16 -18.59
C LEU A 385 -31.76 -20.94 -18.07
N ILE A 386 -31.17 -20.51 -16.96
CA ILE A 386 -30.00 -21.09 -16.32
C ILE A 386 -30.17 -20.97 -14.81
N PRO A 387 -29.93 -22.03 -14.02
CA PRO A 387 -29.95 -21.95 -12.56
C PRO A 387 -28.97 -20.88 -12.04
N LEU A 388 -29.50 -19.81 -11.46
CA LEU A 388 -28.74 -18.77 -10.79
C LEU A 388 -28.57 -19.08 -9.32
N THR A 389 -27.39 -18.78 -8.81
CA THR A 389 -27.09 -18.77 -7.37
C THR A 389 -27.27 -17.35 -6.83
N PRO A 390 -27.92 -17.16 -5.67
CA PRO A 390 -27.92 -15.89 -4.96
C PRO A 390 -26.49 -15.40 -4.72
N TRP A 391 -26.25 -14.10 -4.87
CA TRP A 391 -24.89 -13.55 -4.80
C TRP A 391 -24.19 -13.87 -3.47
N HIS A 392 -24.93 -13.93 -2.36
CA HIS A 392 -24.39 -14.16 -1.03
C HIS A 392 -23.99 -15.62 -0.76
N GLU A 393 -24.27 -16.53 -1.69
CA GLU A 393 -23.80 -17.93 -1.63
C GLU A 393 -22.56 -18.19 -2.51
N VAL A 394 -22.02 -17.13 -3.11
CA VAL A 394 -20.79 -17.17 -3.93
C VAL A 394 -19.74 -16.27 -3.26
N PRO A 395 -18.47 -16.68 -3.22
CA PRO A 395 -17.43 -15.84 -2.65
C PRO A 395 -17.17 -14.61 -3.52
N TRP A 396 -17.24 -13.43 -2.90
CA TRP A 396 -16.91 -12.15 -3.55
C TRP A 396 -15.67 -11.54 -2.92
N TYR A 397 -14.86 -10.91 -3.75
CA TYR A 397 -13.62 -10.28 -3.36
C TYR A 397 -13.57 -8.86 -3.91
N GLU A 398 -13.08 -7.92 -3.10
CA GLU A 398 -12.84 -6.57 -3.58
C GLU A 398 -11.69 -6.57 -4.59
N GLY A 399 -11.90 -5.91 -5.72
CA GLY A 399 -10.89 -5.65 -6.73
C GLY A 399 -9.85 -4.62 -6.29
N GLY A 400 -8.82 -4.46 -7.12
CA GLY A 400 -7.67 -3.58 -6.83
C GLY A 400 -7.99 -2.07 -6.78
N TRP A 401 -9.07 -1.62 -7.42
CA TRP A 401 -9.48 -0.20 -7.48
C TRP A 401 -10.34 0.17 -6.27
N CYS A 402 -9.65 0.54 -5.19
CA CYS A 402 -10.14 0.76 -3.83
C CYS A 402 -11.29 1.79 -3.68
N ASN A 403 -11.37 2.81 -4.53
CA ASN A 403 -12.33 3.89 -4.34
C ASN A 403 -13.76 3.54 -4.82
N TYR A 404 -13.95 2.41 -5.52
CA TYR A 404 -15.23 2.10 -6.17
C TYR A 404 -15.92 0.85 -5.62
N MET A 405 -15.33 0.14 -4.63
CA MET A 405 -15.86 -1.11 -4.09
C MET A 405 -16.30 -2.08 -5.19
N ILE A 406 -15.43 -2.28 -6.17
CA ILE A 406 -15.69 -3.18 -7.29
C ILE A 406 -15.49 -4.60 -6.77
N PHE A 407 -16.56 -5.40 -6.73
CA PHE A 407 -16.46 -6.81 -6.37
C PHE A 407 -16.31 -7.69 -7.61
N GLY A 408 -15.54 -8.77 -7.46
CA GLY A 408 -15.46 -9.86 -8.42
C GLY A 408 -15.48 -11.21 -7.71
N ASN A 409 -15.79 -12.26 -8.45
CA ASN A 409 -15.78 -13.64 -7.99
C ASN A 409 -14.95 -14.50 -8.97
N PHE A 410 -14.68 -15.76 -8.61
CA PHE A 410 -13.87 -16.66 -9.44
C PHE A 410 -14.49 -16.89 -10.82
N MET A 411 -15.79 -17.19 -10.87
CA MET A 411 -16.50 -17.55 -12.10
C MET A 411 -16.56 -16.40 -13.10
N GLY A 412 -17.04 -15.23 -12.69
CA GLY A 412 -17.09 -14.05 -13.52
C GLY A 412 -15.72 -13.61 -14.04
N THR A 413 -14.65 -13.87 -13.28
CA THR A 413 -13.27 -13.61 -13.75
C THR A 413 -12.86 -14.55 -14.89
N VAL A 414 -13.22 -15.84 -14.82
CA VAL A 414 -12.96 -16.79 -15.92
C VAL A 414 -13.79 -16.46 -17.14
N LEU A 415 -15.07 -16.18 -16.96
CA LEU A 415 -15.96 -15.77 -18.04
C LEU A 415 -15.49 -14.50 -18.73
N LYS A 416 -14.97 -13.54 -17.97
CA LYS A 416 -14.37 -12.31 -18.52
C LYS A 416 -13.15 -12.58 -19.39
N ARG A 417 -12.31 -13.56 -19.04
CA ARG A 417 -11.15 -13.95 -19.86
C ARG A 417 -11.53 -14.79 -21.06
N ASN A 418 -12.63 -15.54 -20.92
CA ASN A 418 -12.98 -16.61 -21.84
C ASN A 418 -11.83 -17.62 -22.00
N ASP A 419 -11.42 -18.26 -20.90
CA ASP A 419 -10.40 -19.32 -20.94
C ASP A 419 -11.02 -20.63 -20.40
N PRO A 420 -11.50 -21.53 -21.27
CA PRO A 420 -12.09 -22.81 -20.84
C PRO A 420 -11.08 -23.71 -20.13
N SER A 421 -9.77 -23.55 -20.38
CA SER A 421 -8.75 -24.36 -19.72
C SER A 421 -8.67 -24.10 -18.20
N TYR A 422 -9.16 -22.94 -17.72
CA TYR A 422 -9.33 -22.72 -16.28
C TYR A 422 -10.43 -23.60 -15.70
N LEU A 423 -11.54 -23.75 -16.42
CA LEU A 423 -12.67 -24.54 -15.97
C LEU A 423 -12.29 -26.02 -15.96
N GLU A 424 -11.75 -26.52 -17.07
CA GLU A 424 -11.27 -27.90 -17.20
C GLU A 424 -10.27 -28.26 -16.09
N ARG A 425 -9.36 -27.34 -15.76
CA ARG A 425 -8.34 -27.58 -14.74
C ARG A 425 -8.86 -27.52 -13.31
N TYR A 426 -9.73 -26.56 -12.98
CA TYR A 426 -10.05 -26.24 -11.59
C TYR A 426 -11.42 -26.72 -11.13
N VAL A 427 -12.34 -27.07 -12.03
CA VAL A 427 -13.60 -27.76 -11.66
C VAL A 427 -13.31 -29.08 -10.93
N PRO A 428 -12.42 -29.97 -11.41
CA PRO A 428 -12.04 -31.17 -10.66
C PRO A 428 -11.35 -30.88 -9.32
N ARG A 429 -10.84 -29.65 -9.14
CA ARG A 429 -10.20 -29.18 -7.90
C ARG A 429 -11.14 -28.40 -6.98
N GLY A 430 -12.46 -28.50 -7.22
CA GLY A 430 -13.48 -27.91 -6.36
C GLY A 430 -13.91 -26.48 -6.71
N LEU A 431 -13.61 -25.97 -7.91
CA LEU A 431 -14.22 -24.73 -8.38
C LEU A 431 -15.75 -24.93 -8.54
N PRO A 432 -16.60 -24.17 -7.84
CA PRO A 432 -18.03 -24.35 -7.95
C PRO A 432 -18.57 -23.86 -9.30
N LEU A 433 -19.46 -24.64 -9.91
CA LEU A 433 -20.23 -24.26 -11.10
C LEU A 433 -21.44 -23.38 -10.76
N LYS A 434 -21.27 -22.45 -9.81
CA LYS A 434 -22.32 -21.52 -9.38
C LYS A 434 -22.22 -20.24 -10.21
N LEU A 435 -23.34 -19.84 -10.82
CA LEU A 435 -23.44 -18.63 -11.63
C LEU A 435 -24.31 -17.60 -10.92
N THR A 436 -23.79 -16.39 -10.74
CA THR A 436 -24.60 -15.26 -10.31
C THR A 436 -25.16 -14.51 -11.52
N LEU A 437 -26.15 -13.64 -11.31
CA LEU A 437 -26.69 -12.81 -12.38
C LEU A 437 -25.59 -11.99 -13.10
N PRO A 438 -24.65 -11.32 -12.39
CA PRO A 438 -23.53 -10.65 -13.03
C PRO A 438 -22.68 -11.51 -13.96
N ASP A 439 -22.42 -12.76 -13.58
CA ASP A 439 -21.60 -13.67 -14.35
C ASP A 439 -22.26 -13.98 -15.70
N VAL A 440 -23.56 -14.32 -15.68
CA VAL A 440 -24.34 -14.67 -16.88
C VAL A 440 -24.53 -13.46 -17.79
N VAL A 441 -24.93 -12.32 -17.22
CA VAL A 441 -25.20 -11.12 -18.03
C VAL A 441 -23.92 -10.62 -18.69
N TRP A 442 -22.78 -10.65 -17.98
CA TRP A 442 -21.50 -10.30 -18.58
C TRP A 442 -21.12 -11.25 -19.72
N ALA A 443 -21.21 -12.55 -19.49
CA ALA A 443 -20.85 -13.57 -20.48
C ALA A 443 -21.71 -13.49 -21.74
N ALA A 444 -23.02 -13.31 -21.59
CA ALA A 444 -23.95 -13.23 -22.72
C ALA A 444 -23.74 -11.98 -23.60
N ARG A 445 -23.22 -10.88 -23.02
CA ARG A 445 -22.95 -9.63 -23.76
C ARG A 445 -21.64 -9.64 -24.54
N GLN A 446 -20.63 -10.37 -24.07
CA GLN A 446 -19.28 -10.34 -24.66
C GLN A 446 -19.10 -11.30 -25.85
N ASP A 447 -20.22 -11.74 -26.46
CA ASP A 447 -20.33 -12.93 -27.32
C ASP A 447 -20.01 -14.19 -26.48
N PRO A 448 -20.92 -15.18 -26.34
CA PRO A 448 -20.68 -16.40 -25.55
C PRO A 448 -19.59 -17.27 -26.16
N ARG A 449 -18.35 -16.91 -25.86
CA ARG A 449 -17.18 -17.64 -26.30
C ARG A 449 -17.05 -18.97 -25.53
N GLU A 450 -15.99 -19.72 -25.86
CA GLU A 450 -15.71 -21.09 -25.41
C GLU A 450 -15.93 -21.36 -23.92
N GLY A 451 -15.56 -20.45 -23.02
CA GLY A 451 -15.68 -20.63 -21.58
C GLY A 451 -17.14 -20.65 -21.08
N PHE A 452 -18.00 -19.76 -21.58
CA PHE A 452 -19.42 -19.81 -21.20
C PHE A 452 -20.12 -21.00 -21.85
N SER A 453 -19.78 -21.29 -23.12
CA SER A 453 -20.27 -22.48 -23.81
C SER A 453 -19.92 -23.78 -23.08
N TYR A 454 -18.70 -23.87 -22.53
CA TYR A 454 -18.27 -24.99 -21.69
C TYR A 454 -19.20 -25.15 -20.47
N LEU A 455 -19.43 -24.07 -19.70
CA LEU A 455 -20.30 -24.13 -18.52
C LEU A 455 -21.73 -24.56 -18.86
N LEU A 456 -22.28 -24.06 -19.96
CA LEU A 456 -23.62 -24.45 -20.40
C LEU A 456 -23.70 -25.95 -20.69
N ARG A 457 -22.68 -26.53 -21.33
CA ARG A 457 -22.62 -27.98 -21.57
C ARG A 457 -22.49 -28.77 -20.28
N GLU A 458 -21.65 -28.33 -19.35
CA GLU A 458 -21.52 -28.96 -18.01
C GLU A 458 -22.84 -28.91 -17.23
N MET A 459 -23.68 -27.91 -17.49
CA MET A 459 -25.04 -27.79 -16.93
C MET A 459 -26.11 -28.55 -17.72
N GLY A 460 -25.75 -29.26 -18.80
CA GLY A 460 -26.70 -29.98 -19.66
C GLY A 460 -27.56 -29.07 -20.57
N LEU A 461 -27.11 -27.85 -20.81
CA LEU A 461 -27.81 -26.84 -21.62
C LEU A 461 -27.18 -26.70 -23.01
N ASP A 462 -28.01 -26.45 -24.02
CA ASP A 462 -27.56 -26.14 -25.38
C ASP A 462 -26.93 -24.74 -25.40
N PRO A 463 -25.62 -24.57 -25.69
CA PRO A 463 -24.96 -23.28 -25.58
C PRO A 463 -25.50 -22.21 -26.53
N VAL A 464 -25.83 -22.60 -27.75
CA VAL A 464 -26.26 -21.70 -28.83
C VAL A 464 -27.68 -21.21 -28.54
N ARG A 465 -28.60 -22.14 -28.31
CA ARG A 465 -30.00 -21.84 -28.01
C ARG A 465 -30.15 -21.07 -26.71
N THR A 466 -29.42 -21.47 -25.66
CA THR A 466 -29.51 -20.82 -24.35
C THR A 466 -28.97 -19.41 -24.42
N THR A 467 -27.83 -19.18 -25.09
CA THR A 467 -27.30 -17.82 -25.20
C THR A 467 -28.19 -16.91 -26.04
N ALA A 468 -28.72 -17.39 -27.17
CA ALA A 468 -29.65 -16.59 -27.98
C ALA A 468 -30.87 -16.11 -27.16
N ARG A 469 -31.41 -16.98 -26.31
CA ARG A 469 -32.51 -16.63 -25.39
C ARG A 469 -32.06 -15.64 -24.32
N LEU A 470 -30.89 -15.83 -23.72
CA LEU A 470 -30.34 -14.88 -22.73
C LEU A 470 -30.13 -13.49 -23.32
N GLN A 471 -29.53 -13.40 -24.51
CA GLN A 471 -29.32 -12.14 -25.21
C GLN A 471 -30.64 -11.43 -25.50
N SER A 472 -31.67 -12.18 -25.92
CA SER A 472 -33.02 -11.64 -26.12
C SER A 472 -33.62 -11.09 -24.81
N VAL A 473 -33.52 -11.83 -23.71
CA VAL A 473 -34.00 -11.38 -22.38
C VAL A 473 -33.27 -10.14 -21.90
N ILE A 474 -31.93 -10.14 -21.96
CA ILE A 474 -31.09 -9.01 -21.52
C ILE A 474 -31.36 -7.77 -22.38
N HIS A 475 -31.51 -7.94 -23.69
CA HIS A 475 -31.83 -6.85 -24.60
C HIS A 475 -33.21 -6.25 -24.32
N ARG A 476 -34.22 -7.08 -24.06
CA ARG A 476 -35.60 -6.64 -23.76
C ARG A 476 -35.69 -5.87 -22.44
N LEU A 477 -35.00 -6.34 -21.40
CA LEU A 477 -35.10 -5.75 -20.06
C LEU A 477 -34.18 -4.55 -19.85
N GLN A 478 -33.23 -4.29 -20.78
CA GLN A 478 -32.33 -3.14 -20.78
C GLN A 478 -31.85 -2.72 -19.38
N PRO A 479 -31.11 -3.58 -18.65
CA PRO A 479 -30.59 -3.18 -17.34
C PRO A 479 -29.77 -1.90 -17.50
N GLU A 480 -29.84 -0.98 -16.54
CA GLU A 480 -29.04 0.24 -16.60
C GLU A 480 -27.55 -0.09 -16.37
N TRP A 481 -26.67 0.51 -17.18
CA TRP A 481 -25.23 0.29 -17.13
C TRP A 481 -24.48 1.58 -16.83
N ARG A 482 -23.44 1.49 -16.00
CA ARG A 482 -22.44 2.57 -15.86
C ARG A 482 -21.34 2.30 -16.87
N GLY A 483 -21.38 2.96 -18.04
CA GLY A 483 -20.36 2.78 -19.06
C GLY A 483 -20.62 3.37 -20.44
N ASN A 484 -21.73 4.09 -20.65
CA ASN A 484 -21.88 5.00 -21.79
C ASN A 484 -21.73 6.44 -21.32
#